data_AF-A0A1Q5UCD5-F1
#
_entry.id   AF-A0A1Q5UCD5-F1
#
_cell.length_a   1.000
_cell.length_b   1.000
_cell.length_c   1.000
_cell.angle_alpha   90.00
_cell.angle_beta   90.00
_cell.angle_gamma   90.00
#
_symmetry.space_group_name_H-M   'P 1'
#
loop_
_entity.id
_entity.type
_entity.pdbx_description
1 polymer ?
#
loop_
_entity_poly.entity_id
_entity_poly.type
_entity_poly.pdbx_seq_one_letter_code
_entity_poly.pdbx_strand_id
1 'polypeptide(L)'
;MRVLYAILATLLAAPANSKYIVPGGRWHDTNGTLINAHGAGITFDQKTGRFWWFGEYKTQAQPEGPIDSHPYISPDNIIQRPKVAYSPETDDYHMWWHADNSTYGLLLQGHAVSSTIGGPYTFVDATAPLGNWSQDFGMFTDYKDGRSYALYSNGDSVNGRDVYISSMNDNLTALEKAVYRFPKFDLEAPSIMQTEKSYWALMSHKTGYRPNITFSRSKTGEWTPIKGTTYTAQNAKTSGDAYKQEAVSKATYRAENA
;
A
#
# COMPACT_ATOMS: atom_id res chain seq x y z
N MET A 1 -54.71 15.93 48.20
CA MET A 1 -53.77 14.92 47.67
C MET A 1 -53.42 15.28 46.23
N ARG A 2 -52.19 15.72 45.95
CA ARG A 2 -51.65 15.83 44.58
C ARG A 2 -50.51 14.83 44.48
N VAL A 3 -50.71 13.77 43.70
CA VAL A 3 -49.67 12.77 43.40
C VAL A 3 -48.93 13.27 42.17
N LEU A 4 -47.66 13.67 42.34
CA LEU A 4 -46.76 13.97 41.22
C LEU A 4 -46.21 12.63 40.69
N TYR A 5 -46.43 12.36 39.41
CA TYR A 5 -45.71 11.29 38.70
C TYR A 5 -44.35 11.82 38.27
N ALA A 6 -43.28 11.31 38.88
CA ALA A 6 -41.92 11.50 38.38
C ALA A 6 -41.66 10.50 37.25
N ILE A 7 -41.52 10.98 36.02
CA ILE A 7 -41.05 10.18 34.90
C ILE A 7 -39.54 10.02 35.06
N LEU A 8 -39.11 8.83 35.44
CA LEU A 8 -37.70 8.44 35.48
C LEU A 8 -37.27 8.11 34.04
N ALA A 9 -36.61 9.05 33.36
CA ALA A 9 -35.95 8.78 32.09
C ALA A 9 -34.65 8.01 32.37
N THR A 10 -34.66 6.70 32.12
CA THR A 10 -33.44 5.89 32.10
C THR A 10 -32.62 6.25 30.87
N LEU A 11 -31.55 7.03 31.08
CA LEU A 11 -30.50 7.21 30.08
C LEU A 11 -29.81 5.86 29.84
N LEU A 12 -30.11 5.20 28.71
CA LEU A 12 -29.32 4.06 28.25
C LEU A 12 -27.96 4.60 27.78
N ALA A 13 -26.96 4.56 28.65
CA ALA A 13 -25.57 4.74 28.24
C ALA A 13 -25.18 3.52 27.37
N ALA A 14 -25.10 3.72 26.05
CA ALA A 14 -24.50 2.71 25.19
C ALA A 14 -23.04 2.50 25.62
N PRO A 15 -22.57 1.25 25.79
CA PRO A 15 -21.17 1.02 26.09
C PRO A 15 -20.34 1.57 24.93
N ALA A 16 -19.48 2.55 25.21
CA ALA A 16 -18.46 2.98 24.28
C ALA A 16 -17.50 1.81 24.09
N ASN A 17 -17.59 1.13 22.95
CA ASN A 17 -16.65 0.07 22.62
C ASN A 17 -15.35 0.75 22.20
N SER A 18 -14.37 0.78 23.09
CA SER A 18 -13.06 1.34 22.79
C SER A 18 -12.41 0.52 21.66
N LYS A 19 -12.07 1.22 20.58
CA LYS A 19 -11.49 0.64 19.38
C LYS A 19 -9.99 0.92 19.42
N TYR A 20 -9.20 -0.14 19.48
CA TYR A 20 -7.75 -0.06 19.57
C TYR A 20 -7.10 -0.62 18.31
N ILE A 21 -6.13 0.11 17.77
CA ILE A 21 -5.12 -0.47 16.88
C ILE A 21 -3.97 -0.93 17.79
N VAL A 22 -3.67 -2.22 17.78
CA VAL A 22 -2.62 -2.81 18.64
C VAL A 22 -1.49 -3.32 17.75
N PRO A 23 -0.45 -2.51 17.49
CA PRO A 23 0.72 -2.94 16.73
C PRO A 23 1.34 -4.20 17.34
N GLY A 24 1.73 -5.16 16.50
CA GLY A 24 2.28 -6.45 16.94
C GLY A 24 1.25 -7.48 17.43
N GLY A 25 -0.02 -7.08 17.61
CA GLY A 25 -1.11 -8.01 17.87
C GLY A 25 -1.47 -8.88 16.65
N ARG A 26 -2.12 -10.01 16.88
CA ARG A 26 -2.72 -10.82 15.81
C ARG A 26 -4.05 -10.20 15.39
N TRP A 27 -4.10 -9.65 14.19
CA TRP A 27 -5.31 -9.01 13.68
C TRP A 27 -6.13 -10.02 12.89
N HIS A 28 -7.44 -10.04 13.14
CA HIS A 28 -8.38 -10.93 12.47
C HIS A 28 -9.43 -10.11 11.71
N ASP A 29 -9.89 -10.65 10.59
CA ASP A 29 -10.99 -10.10 9.81
C ASP A 29 -12.35 -10.36 10.50
N THR A 30 -13.44 -9.94 9.84
CA THR A 30 -14.81 -10.13 10.37
C THR A 30 -15.27 -11.58 10.45
N ASN A 31 -14.58 -12.50 9.77
CA ASN A 31 -14.84 -13.93 9.83
C ASN A 31 -13.95 -14.63 10.89
N GLY A 32 -13.11 -13.86 11.61
CA GLY A 32 -12.16 -14.40 12.58
C GLY A 32 -10.91 -15.04 11.94
N THR A 33 -10.68 -14.82 10.64
CA THR A 33 -9.47 -15.30 9.95
C THR A 33 -8.34 -14.29 10.16
N LEU A 34 -7.10 -14.76 10.33
CA LEU A 34 -5.94 -13.87 10.43
C LEU A 34 -5.81 -13.01 9.18
N ILE A 35 -5.65 -11.70 9.38
CA ILE A 35 -5.35 -10.78 8.28
C ILE A 35 -3.95 -11.12 7.75
N ASN A 36 -3.88 -11.32 6.45
CA ASN A 36 -2.66 -11.66 5.73
C ASN A 36 -2.52 -10.74 4.51
N ALA A 37 -1.94 -9.56 4.74
CA ALA A 37 -1.80 -8.50 3.75
C ALA A 37 -0.51 -7.72 4.01
N HIS A 38 0.63 -8.41 3.87
CA HIS A 38 1.97 -7.84 4.06
C HIS A 38 2.32 -6.86 2.93
N GLY A 39 3.35 -6.02 3.11
CA GLY A 39 3.73 -5.03 2.07
C GLY A 39 2.63 -4.01 1.74
N ALA A 40 1.73 -3.78 2.69
CA ALA A 40 0.41 -3.18 2.50
C ALA A 40 0.36 -1.92 1.61
N GLY A 41 -0.66 -1.87 0.75
CA GLY A 41 -1.18 -0.66 0.12
C GLY A 41 -2.60 -0.39 0.61
N ILE A 42 -2.85 0.80 1.16
CA ILE A 42 -4.19 1.24 1.55
C ILE A 42 -4.72 2.20 0.47
N THR A 43 -5.89 1.89 -0.07
CA THR A 43 -6.59 2.72 -1.06
C THR A 43 -7.92 3.17 -0.50
N PHE A 44 -8.21 4.46 -0.56
CA PHE A 44 -9.56 4.95 -0.28
C PHE A 44 -10.35 4.98 -1.59
N ASP A 45 -11.42 4.19 -1.66
CA ASP A 45 -12.33 4.19 -2.78
C ASP A 45 -13.40 5.24 -2.59
N GLN A 46 -13.36 6.28 -3.44
CA GLN A 46 -14.36 7.34 -3.46
C GLN A 46 -15.75 6.82 -3.87
N LYS A 47 -15.84 5.78 -4.71
CA LYS A 47 -17.12 5.23 -5.17
C LYS A 47 -17.88 4.55 -4.03
N THR A 48 -17.17 3.81 -3.17
CA THR A 48 -17.79 3.10 -2.04
C THR A 48 -17.65 3.79 -0.69
N GLY A 49 -16.80 4.81 -0.58
CA GLY A 49 -16.47 5.49 0.68
C GLY A 49 -15.73 4.59 1.68
N ARG A 50 -14.94 3.62 1.19
CA ARG A 50 -14.29 2.59 2.01
C ARG A 50 -12.78 2.57 1.80
N PHE A 51 -12.06 2.18 2.85
CA PHE A 51 -10.66 1.81 2.74
C PHE A 51 -10.52 0.35 2.32
N TRP A 52 -9.62 0.11 1.38
CA TRP A 52 -9.24 -1.20 0.89
C TRP A 52 -7.78 -1.45 1.23
N TRP A 53 -7.51 -2.62 1.82
CA TRP A 53 -6.17 -3.04 2.21
C TRP A 53 -5.71 -4.15 1.28
N PHE A 54 -4.80 -3.80 0.39
CA PHE A 54 -4.11 -4.74 -0.51
C PHE A 54 -2.77 -5.13 0.08
N GLY A 55 -2.37 -6.38 -0.08
CA GLY A 55 -1.07 -6.84 0.39
C GLY A 55 -0.74 -8.25 -0.08
N GLU A 56 0.50 -8.63 0.16
CA GLU A 56 1.02 -9.98 -0.06
C GLU A 56 0.30 -10.96 0.88
N TYR A 57 -0.29 -12.00 0.30
CA TYR A 57 -0.86 -13.11 1.04
C TYR A 57 0.22 -14.17 1.28
N LYS A 58 0.91 -14.09 2.42
CA LYS A 58 2.04 -14.98 2.75
C LYS A 58 1.58 -16.13 3.62
N THR A 59 1.47 -17.33 3.05
CA THR A 59 1.39 -18.54 3.87
C THR A 59 2.69 -19.31 3.74
N GLN A 60 3.05 -20.11 4.74
CA GLN A 60 4.28 -20.92 4.69
C GLN A 60 4.31 -21.91 3.52
N ALA A 61 3.18 -22.14 2.83
CA ALA A 61 3.01 -23.18 1.83
C ALA A 61 2.42 -22.70 0.50
N GLN A 62 2.06 -21.42 0.33
CA GLN A 62 1.46 -20.91 -0.90
C GLN A 62 2.36 -19.85 -1.53
N PRO A 63 2.74 -20.04 -2.80
CA PRO A 63 3.45 -19.02 -3.54
C PRO A 63 2.51 -17.87 -3.96
N GLU A 64 3.05 -16.72 -4.36
CA GLU A 64 2.29 -15.46 -4.47
C GLU A 64 1.51 -15.31 -5.78
N GLY A 65 1.95 -15.97 -6.86
CA GLY A 65 1.35 -15.84 -8.19
C GLY A 65 0.15 -16.77 -8.46
N PRO A 66 -0.93 -16.29 -9.10
CA PRO A 66 -2.16 -17.06 -9.28
C PRO A 66 -2.20 -17.96 -10.52
N ILE A 67 -1.25 -17.85 -11.47
CA ILE A 67 -1.34 -18.55 -12.78
C ILE A 67 -0.13 -19.45 -13.01
N ASP A 68 -0.34 -20.77 -12.94
CA ASP A 68 0.71 -21.77 -13.19
C ASP A 68 1.48 -21.50 -14.49
N SER A 69 2.80 -21.59 -14.42
CA SER A 69 3.73 -21.39 -15.55
C SER A 69 3.68 -20.02 -16.24
N HIS A 70 2.96 -19.02 -15.70
CA HIS A 70 3.02 -17.66 -16.24
C HIS A 70 4.40 -17.02 -16.00
N PRO A 71 5.03 -16.35 -16.98
CA PRO A 71 6.40 -15.84 -16.84
C PRO A 71 6.63 -14.84 -15.69
N TYR A 72 5.58 -14.11 -15.30
CA TYR A 72 5.67 -13.00 -14.33
C TYR A 72 4.76 -13.10 -13.11
N ILE A 73 3.76 -14.00 -13.14
CA ILE A 73 2.76 -14.14 -12.06
C ILE A 73 2.42 -15.61 -11.81
N SER A 74 3.39 -16.48 -12.07
CA SER A 74 3.35 -17.85 -11.59
C SER A 74 3.57 -17.92 -10.09
N PRO A 75 3.17 -19.03 -9.47
CA PRO A 75 3.50 -19.27 -8.08
C PRO A 75 4.99 -19.01 -7.76
N ASP A 76 5.92 -19.35 -8.65
CA ASP A 76 7.36 -19.15 -8.43
C ASP A 76 7.86 -17.69 -8.54
N ASN A 77 6.99 -16.77 -8.95
CA ASN A 77 7.30 -15.34 -9.03
C ASN A 77 7.14 -14.63 -7.69
N ILE A 78 7.81 -13.48 -7.59
CA ILE A 78 7.71 -12.56 -6.46
C ILE A 78 6.75 -11.44 -6.85
N ILE A 79 5.71 -11.23 -6.03
CA ILE A 79 4.66 -10.22 -6.22
C ILE A 79 4.58 -9.39 -4.94
N GLN A 80 5.36 -8.33 -4.86
CA GLN A 80 5.53 -7.58 -3.62
C GLN A 80 5.00 -6.16 -3.69
N ARG A 81 4.52 -5.69 -2.54
CA ARG A 81 4.10 -4.31 -2.29
C ARG A 81 3.03 -3.80 -3.27
N PRO A 82 1.91 -4.52 -3.48
CA PRO A 82 0.85 -4.03 -4.36
C PRO A 82 0.33 -2.66 -3.91
N LYS A 83 0.07 -1.79 -4.89
CA LYS A 83 -0.57 -0.48 -4.71
C LYS A 83 -1.66 -0.33 -5.76
N VAL A 84 -2.80 0.22 -5.38
CA VAL A 84 -3.96 0.38 -6.25
C VAL A 84 -4.33 1.85 -6.32
N ALA A 85 -4.65 2.33 -7.52
CA ALA A 85 -5.24 3.64 -7.75
C ALA A 85 -6.35 3.55 -8.80
N TYR A 86 -7.33 4.43 -8.69
CA TYR A 86 -8.41 4.56 -9.67
C TYR A 86 -8.01 5.58 -10.73
N SER A 87 -8.24 5.27 -12.00
CA SER A 87 -8.13 6.23 -13.09
C SER A 87 -9.53 6.67 -13.56
N PRO A 88 -9.85 7.98 -13.47
CA PRO A 88 -11.07 8.51 -14.07
C PRO A 88 -11.12 8.39 -15.60
N GLU A 89 -9.98 8.29 -16.28
CA GLU A 89 -9.93 8.21 -17.75
C GLU A 89 -10.39 6.85 -18.28
N THR A 90 -10.01 5.77 -17.59
CA THR A 90 -10.40 4.40 -17.96
C THR A 90 -11.65 3.93 -17.23
N ASP A 91 -12.04 4.63 -16.16
CA ASP A 91 -13.03 4.19 -15.17
C ASP A 91 -12.65 2.88 -14.44
N ASP A 92 -11.35 2.54 -14.46
CA ASP A 92 -10.82 1.30 -13.88
C ASP A 92 -9.87 1.55 -12.69
N TYR A 93 -9.61 0.49 -11.93
CA TYR A 93 -8.59 0.41 -10.89
C TYR A 93 -7.35 -0.27 -11.44
N HIS A 94 -6.20 0.36 -11.24
CA HIS A 94 -4.90 -0.08 -11.70
C HIS A 94 -4.05 -0.51 -10.50
N MET A 95 -3.65 -1.77 -10.48
CA MET A 95 -2.73 -2.33 -9.50
C MET A 95 -1.31 -2.37 -10.06
N TRP A 96 -0.37 -1.85 -9.29
CA TRP A 96 1.06 -1.86 -9.59
C TRP A 96 1.85 -2.47 -8.43
N TRP A 97 2.90 -3.22 -8.74
CA TRP A 97 3.70 -3.93 -7.74
C TRP A 97 5.15 -4.16 -8.20
N HIS A 98 6.00 -4.59 -7.27
CA HIS A 98 7.32 -5.12 -7.58
C HIS A 98 7.20 -6.55 -8.14
N ALA A 99 7.46 -6.72 -9.43
CA ALA A 99 7.42 -8.00 -10.11
C ALA A 99 8.83 -8.59 -10.25
N ASP A 100 9.05 -9.78 -9.69
CA ASP A 100 10.36 -10.44 -9.76
C ASP A 100 10.28 -11.98 -9.81
N ASN A 101 11.45 -12.60 -9.76
CA ASN A 101 11.65 -14.04 -9.55
C ASN A 101 12.44 -14.28 -8.25
N SER A 102 12.63 -15.55 -7.89
CA SER A 102 13.30 -15.95 -6.64
C SER A 102 14.75 -15.46 -6.52
N THR A 103 15.39 -15.03 -7.62
CA THR A 103 16.75 -14.47 -7.63
C THR A 103 16.80 -12.95 -7.47
N TYR A 104 15.63 -12.27 -7.46
CA TYR A 104 15.53 -10.81 -7.52
C TYR A 104 16.30 -10.20 -8.70
N GLY A 105 16.19 -10.87 -9.86
CA GLY A 105 16.95 -10.56 -11.06
C GLY A 105 16.14 -9.93 -12.20
N LEU A 106 14.81 -9.99 -12.15
CA LEU A 106 13.97 -9.36 -13.18
C LEU A 106 13.91 -7.84 -12.98
N LEU A 107 13.72 -7.40 -11.73
CA LEU A 107 13.63 -5.99 -11.34
C LEU A 107 12.60 -5.21 -12.17
N LEU A 108 11.36 -5.70 -12.22
CA LEU A 108 10.26 -5.14 -13.02
C LEU A 108 9.16 -4.52 -12.14
N GLN A 109 8.30 -3.73 -12.79
CA GLN A 109 7.00 -3.31 -12.27
C GLN A 109 5.93 -4.12 -12.96
N GLY A 110 5.10 -4.81 -12.17
CA GLY A 110 3.92 -5.47 -12.72
C GLY A 110 2.71 -4.53 -12.73
N HIS A 111 1.85 -4.70 -13.74
CA HIS A 111 0.61 -3.94 -13.90
C HIS A 111 -0.58 -4.88 -14.15
N ALA A 112 -1.70 -4.59 -13.48
CA ALA A 112 -2.96 -5.28 -13.65
C ALA A 112 -4.14 -4.31 -13.49
N VAL A 113 -5.28 -4.63 -14.09
CA VAL A 113 -6.45 -3.74 -14.16
C VAL A 113 -7.74 -4.46 -13.73
N SER A 114 -8.67 -3.73 -13.13
CA SER A 114 -10.01 -4.21 -12.79
C SER A 114 -11.03 -3.09 -12.82
N SER A 115 -12.24 -3.36 -13.29
CA SER A 115 -13.37 -2.41 -13.21
C SER A 115 -13.95 -2.29 -11.79
N THR A 116 -13.55 -3.16 -10.86
CA THR A 116 -13.94 -3.12 -9.45
C THR A 116 -12.71 -3.09 -8.54
N ILE A 117 -12.78 -2.30 -7.47
CA ILE A 117 -11.62 -2.19 -6.56
C ILE A 117 -11.26 -3.53 -5.89
N GLY A 118 -12.26 -4.38 -5.63
CA GLY A 118 -12.06 -5.71 -5.04
C GLY A 118 -11.56 -6.76 -6.02
N GLY A 119 -11.43 -6.43 -7.31
CA GLY A 119 -11.04 -7.39 -8.34
C GLY A 119 -12.18 -8.34 -8.77
N PRO A 120 -11.82 -9.44 -9.47
CA PRO A 120 -10.45 -9.87 -9.79
C PRO A 120 -9.73 -8.90 -10.72
N TYR A 121 -8.41 -8.78 -10.54
CA TYR A 121 -7.56 -8.00 -11.44
C TYR A 121 -7.03 -8.87 -12.58
N THR A 122 -6.98 -8.30 -13.78
CA THR A 122 -6.44 -8.93 -14.99
C THR A 122 -5.02 -8.41 -15.21
N PHE A 123 -4.05 -9.31 -15.28
CA PHE A 123 -2.66 -8.99 -15.60
C PHE A 123 -2.57 -8.32 -16.98
N VAL A 124 -1.78 -7.24 -17.08
CA VAL A 124 -1.53 -6.51 -18.32
C VAL A 124 -0.10 -6.78 -18.78
N ASP A 125 0.89 -6.36 -18.00
CA ASP A 125 2.30 -6.54 -18.31
C ASP A 125 3.21 -6.52 -17.07
N ALA A 126 4.50 -6.79 -17.30
CA ALA A 126 5.57 -6.54 -16.34
C ALA A 126 6.74 -5.88 -17.07
N THR A 127 7.12 -4.66 -16.69
CA THR A 127 8.03 -3.81 -17.46
C THR A 127 9.11 -3.13 -16.62
N ALA A 128 10.24 -2.85 -17.27
CA ALA A 128 11.32 -2.07 -16.70
C ALA A 128 10.99 -0.56 -16.84
N PRO A 129 10.86 0.20 -15.74
CA PRO A 129 10.39 1.59 -15.82
C PRO A 129 11.40 2.50 -16.53
N LEU A 130 11.00 3.13 -17.63
CA LEU A 130 11.79 4.17 -18.32
C LEU A 130 13.22 3.72 -18.68
N GLY A 131 13.40 2.45 -19.04
CA GLY A 131 14.71 1.86 -19.35
C GLY A 131 15.62 1.65 -18.13
N ASN A 132 15.06 1.69 -16.92
CA ASN A 132 15.73 1.47 -15.63
C ASN A 132 15.10 0.27 -14.90
N TRP A 133 15.70 -0.12 -13.78
CA TRP A 133 15.23 -1.23 -12.94
C TRP A 133 14.27 -0.77 -11.85
N SER A 134 13.43 -1.69 -11.36
CA SER A 134 12.54 -1.50 -10.22
C SER A 134 12.61 -2.67 -9.25
N GLN A 135 12.78 -2.39 -7.98
CA GLN A 135 12.64 -3.37 -6.90
C GLN A 135 11.49 -2.91 -6.00
N ASP A 136 11.74 -2.62 -4.72
CA ASP A 136 10.76 -2.14 -3.77
C ASP A 136 9.88 -1.01 -4.34
N PHE A 137 8.58 -1.26 -4.38
CA PHE A 137 7.60 -0.41 -5.03
C PHE A 137 6.65 0.29 -4.04
N GLY A 138 6.27 1.51 -4.40
CA GLY A 138 5.26 2.33 -3.77
C GLY A 138 4.55 3.19 -4.81
N MET A 139 3.45 3.81 -4.40
CA MET A 139 2.68 4.70 -5.27
C MET A 139 2.09 5.82 -4.43
N PHE A 140 1.99 7.00 -5.01
CA PHE A 140 1.47 8.20 -4.36
C PHE A 140 0.58 8.97 -5.35
N THR A 141 -0.63 9.34 -4.92
CA THR A 141 -1.49 10.26 -5.66
C THR A 141 -1.57 11.57 -4.89
N ASP A 142 -1.21 12.66 -5.55
CA ASP A 142 -1.32 13.99 -4.96
C ASP A 142 -2.78 14.43 -4.96
N TYR A 143 -3.36 14.64 -3.78
CA TYR A 143 -4.78 15.00 -3.68
C TYR A 143 -5.07 16.43 -4.17
N LYS A 144 -4.06 17.27 -4.39
CA LYS A 144 -4.22 18.66 -4.81
C LYS A 144 -4.43 18.79 -6.31
N ASP A 145 -3.76 17.96 -7.10
CA ASP A 145 -3.84 17.99 -8.58
C ASP A 145 -4.33 16.67 -9.20
N GLY A 146 -4.46 15.61 -8.40
CA GLY A 146 -4.91 14.29 -8.84
C GLY A 146 -3.83 13.44 -9.52
N ARG A 147 -2.59 13.94 -9.67
CA ARG A 147 -1.53 13.22 -10.39
C ARG A 147 -0.98 12.08 -9.54
N SER A 148 -0.77 10.93 -10.18
CA SER A 148 -0.15 9.76 -9.57
C SER A 148 1.32 9.61 -9.93
N TYR A 149 2.07 9.03 -9.00
CA TYR A 149 3.50 8.83 -9.08
C TYR A 149 3.86 7.43 -8.60
N ALA A 150 4.67 6.73 -9.40
CA ALA A 150 5.35 5.52 -8.95
C ALA A 150 6.59 5.89 -8.14
N LEU A 151 6.81 5.16 -7.05
CA LEU A 151 7.95 5.29 -6.16
C LEU A 151 8.69 3.96 -6.18
N TYR A 152 9.98 3.95 -6.49
CA TYR A 152 10.70 2.68 -6.57
C TYR A 152 12.20 2.80 -6.31
N SER A 153 12.77 1.82 -5.61
CA SER A 153 14.22 1.61 -5.62
C SER A 153 14.63 0.87 -6.89
N ASN A 154 15.86 1.08 -7.39
CA ASN A 154 16.30 0.49 -8.66
C ASN A 154 17.27 -0.70 -8.53
N GLY A 155 16.98 -1.62 -7.59
CA GLY A 155 17.79 -2.82 -7.33
C GLY A 155 18.93 -2.58 -6.34
N ASP A 156 19.77 -3.60 -6.09
CA ASP A 156 20.82 -3.62 -5.03
C ASP A 156 22.26 -3.53 -5.55
N SER A 157 22.44 -3.40 -6.87
CA SER A 157 23.78 -3.36 -7.47
C SER A 157 24.52 -2.07 -7.14
N VAL A 158 25.84 -2.02 -7.31
CA VAL A 158 26.62 -0.78 -7.16
C VAL A 158 26.03 0.39 -7.97
N ASN A 159 25.46 0.08 -9.15
CA ASN A 159 24.85 1.03 -10.07
C ASN A 159 23.37 1.31 -9.77
N GLY A 160 22.65 0.38 -9.15
CA GLY A 160 21.26 0.53 -8.72
C GLY A 160 21.18 0.74 -7.21
N ARG A 161 21.17 2.00 -6.77
CA ARG A 161 21.09 2.39 -5.33
C ARG A 161 20.33 3.69 -5.13
N ASP A 162 19.41 3.95 -6.04
CA ASP A 162 18.63 5.16 -6.10
C ASP A 162 17.17 4.83 -5.81
N VAL A 163 16.45 5.81 -5.28
CA VAL A 163 14.99 5.79 -5.25
C VAL A 163 14.47 6.86 -6.21
N TYR A 164 13.51 6.49 -7.04
CA TYR A 164 12.88 7.37 -8.02
C TYR A 164 11.47 7.73 -7.58
N ILE A 165 11.09 8.97 -7.90
CA ILE A 165 9.69 9.40 -8.01
C ILE A 165 9.47 9.66 -9.50
N SER A 166 8.58 8.90 -10.12
CA SER A 166 8.26 9.04 -11.54
C SER A 166 6.77 9.31 -11.71
N SER A 167 6.41 10.30 -12.53
CA SER A 167 5.00 10.59 -12.81
C SER A 167 4.41 9.48 -13.68
N MET A 168 3.16 9.13 -13.40
CA MET A 168 2.34 8.24 -14.23
C MET A 168 1.54 9.08 -15.22
N ASN A 169 1.13 8.47 -16.33
CA ASN A 169 0.15 9.06 -17.23
C ASN A 169 -1.26 9.05 -16.59
N ASP A 170 -2.17 9.85 -17.13
CA ASP A 170 -3.49 10.10 -16.52
C ASP A 170 -4.38 8.83 -16.48
N ASN A 171 -4.17 7.90 -17.41
CA ASN A 171 -4.84 6.60 -17.44
C ASN A 171 -4.15 5.51 -16.59
N LEU A 172 -3.07 5.83 -15.87
CA LEU A 172 -2.33 4.93 -14.97
C LEU A 172 -1.82 3.63 -15.63
N THR A 173 -1.52 3.64 -16.92
CA THR A 173 -0.98 2.48 -17.66
C THR A 173 0.53 2.54 -17.87
N ALA A 174 1.17 3.69 -17.64
CA ALA A 174 2.61 3.83 -17.86
C ALA A 174 3.23 4.96 -17.03
N LEU A 175 4.56 4.93 -16.92
CA LEU A 175 5.34 6.06 -16.40
C LEU A 175 5.71 7.02 -17.53
N GLU A 176 5.67 8.32 -17.27
CA GLU A 176 6.03 9.36 -18.24
C GLU A 176 7.47 9.84 -18.07
N LYS A 177 7.87 10.17 -16.83
CA LYS A 177 9.19 10.73 -16.53
C LYS A 177 9.55 10.59 -15.06
N ALA A 178 10.85 10.45 -14.79
CA ALA A 178 11.39 10.63 -13.45
C ALA A 178 11.34 12.13 -13.09
N VAL A 179 10.58 12.47 -12.04
CA VAL A 179 10.46 13.85 -11.54
C VAL A 179 11.43 14.14 -10.39
N TYR A 180 11.87 13.10 -9.68
CA TYR A 180 12.88 13.22 -8.64
C TYR A 180 13.66 11.92 -8.47
N ARG A 181 14.89 12.05 -7.97
CA ARG A 181 15.78 10.94 -7.63
C ARG A 181 16.44 11.22 -6.28
N PHE A 182 16.43 10.24 -5.39
CA PHE A 182 17.27 10.17 -4.20
C PHE A 182 18.52 9.36 -4.54
N PRO A 183 19.67 10.01 -4.85
CA PRO A 183 20.82 9.29 -5.38
C PRO A 183 21.63 8.60 -4.28
N LYS A 184 21.92 7.31 -4.45
CA LYS A 184 22.96 6.56 -3.71
C LYS A 184 22.84 6.57 -2.19
N PHE A 185 21.62 6.65 -1.65
CA PHE A 185 21.38 6.54 -0.21
C PHE A 185 21.10 5.11 0.27
N ASP A 186 21.09 4.13 -0.64
CA ASP A 186 20.77 2.73 -0.34
C ASP A 186 19.41 2.61 0.37
N LEU A 187 18.40 3.27 -0.22
CA LEU A 187 17.03 3.31 0.28
C LEU A 187 16.10 2.37 -0.49
N GLU A 188 15.05 1.93 0.18
CA GLU A 188 13.99 1.04 -0.29
C GLU A 188 12.66 1.35 0.43
N ALA A 189 11.63 0.54 0.19
CA ALA A 189 10.28 0.66 0.76
C ALA A 189 9.68 2.07 0.70
N PRO A 190 9.70 2.75 -0.46
CA PRO A 190 9.33 4.16 -0.51
C PRO A 190 7.82 4.38 -0.34
N SER A 191 7.48 5.40 0.44
CA SER A 191 6.11 5.90 0.60
C SER A 191 6.12 7.41 0.77
N ILE A 192 5.06 8.09 0.31
CA ILE A 192 4.87 9.53 0.51
C ILE A 192 3.58 9.77 1.26
N MET A 193 3.68 10.55 2.34
CA MET A 193 2.53 11.13 3.05
C MET A 193 2.45 12.62 2.72
N GLN A 194 1.28 13.04 2.27
CA GLN A 194 1.00 14.45 1.98
C GLN A 194 0.21 15.09 3.13
N THR A 195 0.56 16.33 3.43
CA THR A 195 -0.14 17.23 4.36
C THR A 195 -0.55 18.48 3.60
N GLU A 196 -1.39 19.34 4.18
CA GLU A 196 -1.76 20.62 3.56
C GLU A 196 -0.54 21.44 3.11
N LYS A 197 0.55 21.40 3.90
CA LYS A 197 1.72 22.28 3.74
C LYS A 197 2.99 21.60 3.24
N SER A 198 3.02 20.27 3.16
CA SER A 198 4.26 19.53 2.90
C SER A 198 4.04 18.09 2.46
N TYR A 199 5.08 17.52 1.86
CA TYR A 199 5.23 16.10 1.57
C TYR A 199 6.29 15.49 2.49
N TRP A 200 6.07 14.25 2.88
CA TRP A 200 6.98 13.47 3.70
C TRP A 200 7.27 12.16 2.97
N ALA A 201 8.53 11.90 2.63
CA ALA A 201 8.96 10.64 2.08
C ALA A 201 9.49 9.79 3.23
N LEU A 202 8.96 8.57 3.32
CA LEU A 202 9.32 7.56 4.29
C LEU A 202 9.94 6.40 3.51
N MET A 203 11.13 5.98 3.92
CA MET A 203 11.90 4.92 3.28
C MET A 203 12.63 4.12 4.37
N SER A 204 13.09 2.93 4.04
CA SER A 204 14.09 2.21 4.84
C SER A 204 15.43 2.20 4.11
N HIS A 205 16.52 2.08 4.84
CA HIS A 205 17.79 1.58 4.32
C HIS A 205 17.68 0.09 4.00
N LYS A 206 18.52 -0.36 3.08
CA LYS A 206 18.62 -1.76 2.67
C LYS A 206 19.35 -2.60 3.70
N THR A 207 18.59 -3.18 4.62
CA THR A 207 19.13 -4.14 5.61
C THR A 207 18.41 -5.49 5.55
N GLY A 208 17.82 -5.80 4.39
CA GLY A 208 16.91 -6.93 4.22
C GLY A 208 15.77 -6.85 5.23
N TYR A 209 15.39 -8.00 5.80
CA TYR A 209 14.29 -8.07 6.78
C TYR A 209 14.55 -7.43 8.14
N ARG A 210 15.75 -6.85 8.37
CA ARG A 210 16.04 -6.14 9.64
C ARG A 210 15.38 -4.76 9.62
N PRO A 211 14.63 -4.37 10.66
CA PRO A 211 13.90 -3.11 10.66
C PRO A 211 14.84 -1.90 10.81
N ASN A 212 14.58 -0.86 10.04
CA ASN A 212 15.21 0.45 10.13
C ASN A 212 14.27 1.51 9.49
N ILE A 213 14.54 2.81 9.65
CA ILE A 213 13.76 3.86 8.99
C ILE A 213 14.59 5.11 8.68
N THR A 214 14.25 5.78 7.58
CA THR A 214 14.73 7.10 7.19
C THR A 214 13.53 7.98 6.79
N PHE A 215 13.59 9.27 7.14
CA PHE A 215 12.58 10.25 6.79
C PHE A 215 13.19 11.39 5.96
N SER A 216 12.41 11.95 5.04
CA SER A 216 12.75 13.19 4.35
C SER A 216 11.50 14.04 4.18
N ARG A 217 11.64 15.36 4.25
CA ARG A 217 10.51 16.30 4.11
C ARG A 217 10.73 17.25 2.95
N SER A 218 9.64 17.60 2.28
CA SER A 218 9.60 18.66 1.28
C SER A 218 8.46 19.66 1.52
N LYS A 219 8.72 20.95 1.29
CA LYS A 219 7.68 22.00 1.20
C LYS A 219 7.41 22.45 -0.25
N THR A 220 8.42 22.40 -1.11
CA THR A 220 8.44 22.99 -2.46
C THR A 220 9.05 22.05 -3.51
N GLY A 221 9.13 20.75 -3.23
CA GLY A 221 9.79 19.76 -4.10
C GLY A 221 11.26 19.47 -3.74
N GLU A 222 11.91 20.34 -2.95
CA GLU A 222 13.23 20.07 -2.38
C GLU A 222 13.12 19.15 -1.15
N TRP A 223 13.91 18.09 -1.12
CA TRP A 223 13.85 17.08 -0.06
C TRP A 223 14.99 17.25 0.93
N THR A 224 14.66 17.45 2.21
CA THR A 224 15.65 17.54 3.30
C THR A 224 15.57 16.30 4.20
N PRO A 225 16.68 15.56 4.40
CA PRO A 225 16.73 14.43 5.31
C PRO A 225 16.36 14.84 6.73
N ILE A 226 15.62 13.98 7.42
CA ILE A 226 15.29 14.10 8.84
C ILE A 226 15.80 12.84 9.52
N LYS A 227 16.69 13.02 10.51
CA LYS A 227 17.12 11.92 11.36
C LYS A 227 15.97 11.54 12.30
N GLY A 228 15.47 10.31 12.15
CA GLY A 228 14.48 9.72 13.04
C GLY A 228 15.09 8.56 13.84
N THR A 229 14.40 8.15 14.89
CA THR A 229 14.67 6.91 15.61
C THR A 229 13.77 5.81 15.07
N THR A 230 14.30 4.62 14.79
CA THR A 230 13.49 3.45 14.46
C THR A 230 12.68 3.01 15.67
N TYR A 231 11.36 2.95 15.53
CA TYR A 231 10.47 2.34 16.51
C TYR A 231 9.93 1.04 15.93
N THR A 232 10.24 -0.08 16.57
CA THR A 232 9.61 -1.36 16.27
C THR A 232 8.19 -1.37 16.85
N ALA A 233 7.29 -2.16 16.27
CA ALA A 233 5.89 -2.24 16.72
C ALA A 233 5.75 -2.55 18.22
N GLN A 234 6.64 -3.38 18.77
CA GLN A 234 6.72 -3.69 20.22
C GLN A 234 7.00 -2.46 21.11
N ASN A 235 7.59 -1.40 20.55
CA ASN A 235 7.91 -0.16 21.24
C ASN A 235 6.90 0.96 20.94
N ALA A 236 5.88 0.68 20.12
CA ALA A 236 4.85 1.65 19.78
C ALA A 236 3.97 1.92 21.01
N LYS A 237 3.90 3.18 21.43
CA LYS A 237 2.92 3.63 22.42
C LYS A 237 1.65 4.02 21.68
N THR A 238 0.55 3.35 21.98
CA THR A 238 -0.76 3.68 21.41
C THR A 238 -1.38 4.86 22.14
N SER A 239 -1.81 5.89 21.41
CA SER A 239 -2.63 6.98 21.94
C SER A 239 -3.63 7.43 20.88
N GLY A 240 -4.90 7.61 21.25
CA GLY A 240 -5.95 8.16 20.40
C GLY A 240 -7.19 7.27 20.31
N ASP A 241 -8.30 7.88 19.89
CA ASP A 241 -9.56 7.19 19.58
C ASP A 241 -9.52 6.73 18.12
N ALA A 242 -9.31 5.44 17.88
CA ALA A 242 -9.33 4.90 16.52
C ALA A 242 -10.78 4.63 16.07
N TYR A 243 -11.24 5.29 15.01
CA TYR A 243 -12.57 5.05 14.46
C TYR A 243 -12.55 3.83 13.53
N LYS A 244 -13.22 2.74 13.93
CA LYS A 244 -13.58 1.61 13.05
C LYS A 244 -14.64 2.14 12.10
N GLN A 245 -14.27 2.39 10.85
CA GLN A 245 -15.19 2.40 9.72
C GLN A 245 -15.12 1.02 9.08
N GLU A 246 -16.21 0.25 9.20
CA GLU A 246 -16.27 -1.12 8.71
C GLU A 246 -16.54 -1.13 7.21
N ALA A 247 -15.60 -1.64 6.43
CA ALA A 247 -15.89 -2.14 5.09
C ALA A 247 -16.51 -3.54 5.24
N VAL A 248 -17.78 -3.69 4.87
CA VAL A 248 -18.44 -5.00 4.78
C VAL A 248 -18.07 -5.62 3.43
N SER A 249 -17.01 -6.42 3.35
CA SER A 249 -16.67 -7.18 2.16
C SER A 249 -17.22 -8.61 2.27
N LYS A 250 -18.26 -8.91 1.48
CA LYS A 250 -18.48 -10.28 0.99
C LYS A 250 -17.69 -10.40 -0.31
N ALA A 251 -16.46 -10.90 -0.24
CA ALA A 251 -15.74 -11.36 -1.42
C ALA A 251 -15.79 -12.88 -1.43
N THR A 252 -16.75 -13.44 -2.17
CA THR A 252 -16.72 -14.85 -2.57
C THR A 252 -15.82 -14.96 -3.79
N TYR A 253 -14.66 -15.59 -3.66
CA TYR A 253 -13.90 -16.08 -4.80
C TYR A 253 -14.60 -17.32 -5.36
N ARG A 254 -14.97 -17.29 -6.64
CA ARG A 254 -15.26 -18.50 -7.42
C ARG A 254 -14.21 -18.60 -8.51
N ALA A 255 -13.43 -19.68 -8.47
CA ALA A 255 -12.72 -20.15 -9.65
C ALA A 255 -13.77 -20.75 -10.58
N GLU A 256 -13.99 -20.14 -11.74
CA GLU A 256 -14.76 -20.78 -12.81
C GLU A 256 -13.78 -21.17 -13.92
N ASN A 257 -13.67 -22.49 -14.11
CA ASN A 257 -12.94 -23.13 -15.19
C ASN A 257 -13.57 -22.79 -16.54
N ALA A 258 -12.74 -22.43 -17.53
CA ALA A 258 -12.92 -22.77 -18.94
C ALA A 258 -11.58 -22.65 -19.67
#